data_AF-A0A9D1APJ7-F1
#
_entry.id   AF-A0A9D1APJ7-F1
#
_cell.length_a   1.000
_cell.length_b   1.000
_cell.length_c   1.000
_cell.angle_alpha   90.00
_cell.angle_beta   90.00
_cell.angle_gamma   90.00
#
_symmetry.space_group_name_H-M   'P 1'
#
loop_
_entity.id
_entity.type
_entity.pdbx_description
1 polymer ?
#
loop_
_entity_poly.entity_id
_entity_poly.type
_entity_poly.pdbx_seq_one_letter_code
_entity_poly.pdbx_strand_id
1 'polypeptide(L)'
;METIYHFEAHRPPPCSEALLRRRLEQRRRRQMAVLLAVAGILLQAAGVLLGLLLWPDVPVLAAALLLYPLLAAAGGGTIAIVYAQKEVRA
;
A
#
# COMPACT_ATOMS: atom_id res chain seq x y z
N MET A 1 -10.75 50.10 -1.32
CA MET A 1 -10.72 48.64 -1.12
C MET A 1 -9.42 48.13 -1.73
N GLU A 2 -8.47 47.76 -0.89
CA GLU A 2 -7.15 47.30 -1.31
C GLU A 2 -7.28 45.87 -1.87
N THR A 3 -6.92 45.67 -3.12
CA THR A 3 -7.04 44.37 -3.80
C THR A 3 -5.89 43.47 -3.34
N ILE A 4 -6.16 42.62 -2.34
CA ILE A 4 -5.19 41.72 -1.69
C ILE A 4 -4.67 40.60 -2.64
N TYR A 5 -5.29 40.41 -3.81
CA TYR A 5 -4.95 39.31 -4.72
C TYR A 5 -4.32 39.79 -6.03
N HIS A 6 -3.00 39.62 -6.15
CA HIS A 6 -2.24 39.83 -7.38
C HIS A 6 -2.25 38.59 -8.27
N PHE A 7 -3.38 38.31 -8.93
CA PHE A 7 -3.52 37.19 -9.87
C PHE A 7 -2.62 37.30 -11.11
N GLU A 8 -2.17 38.51 -11.45
CA GLU A 8 -1.31 38.75 -12.62
C GLU A 8 0.18 38.52 -12.33
N ALA A 9 0.59 38.47 -11.07
CA ALA A 9 2.00 38.32 -10.70
C ALA A 9 2.54 36.90 -10.98
N HIS A 10 1.68 35.89 -11.10
CA HIS A 10 2.06 34.50 -11.34
C HIS A 10 1.15 33.87 -12.39
N ARG A 11 1.73 33.37 -13.49
CA ARG A 11 0.99 32.51 -14.41
C ARG A 11 0.64 31.21 -13.67
N PRO A 12 -0.65 30.83 -13.57
CA PRO A 12 -1.00 29.56 -12.96
C PRO A 12 -0.35 28.42 -13.75
N PRO A 13 0.17 27.37 -13.08
CA PRO A 13 0.71 26.21 -13.77
C PRO A 13 -0.37 25.64 -14.71
N PRO A 14 0.00 25.15 -15.91
CA PRO A 14 -0.97 24.68 -16.90
C PRO A 14 -1.77 23.50 -16.33
N CYS A 15 -2.98 23.80 -15.86
CA CYS A 15 -3.90 22.82 -15.28
C CYS A 15 -4.71 22.23 -16.43
N SER A 16 -4.15 21.23 -17.10
CA SER A 16 -4.88 20.50 -18.13
C SER A 16 -5.78 19.43 -17.49
N GLU A 17 -6.94 19.17 -18.10
CA GLU A 17 -7.83 18.09 -17.67
C GLU A 17 -7.09 16.73 -17.63
N ALA A 18 -6.19 16.51 -18.60
CA ALA A 18 -5.32 15.34 -18.64
C ALA A 18 -4.43 15.20 -17.40
N LEU A 19 -3.89 16.30 -16.87
CA LEU A 19 -3.08 16.30 -15.66
C LEU A 19 -3.92 15.99 -14.41
N LEU A 20 -5.14 16.54 -14.33
CA LEU A 20 -6.08 16.22 -13.25
C LEU A 20 -6.48 14.73 -13.25
N ARG A 21 -6.84 14.19 -14.42
CA ARG A 21 -7.19 12.76 -14.57
C ARG A 21 -6.04 11.86 -14.15
N ARG A 22 -4.81 12.15 -14.57
CA ARG A 22 -3.60 11.41 -14.15
C ARG A 22 -3.41 11.44 -12.64
N ARG A 23 -3.60 12.59 -11.99
CA ARG A 23 -3.49 12.70 -10.51
C ARG A 23 -4.58 11.91 -9.79
N LEU A 24 -5.82 11.92 -10.30
CA LEU A 24 -6.92 11.13 -9.74
C LEU A 24 -6.65 9.62 -9.86
N GLU A 25 -6.20 9.17 -11.03
CA GLU A 25 -5.82 7.77 -11.23
C GLU A 25 -4.67 7.36 -10.30
N GLN A 26 -3.67 8.22 -10.12
CA GLN A 26 -2.56 7.95 -9.22
C GLN A 26 -3.02 7.82 -7.76
N ARG A 27 -3.95 8.68 -7.30
CA ARG A 27 -4.54 8.58 -5.96
C ARG A 27 -5.34 7.29 -5.79
N ARG A 28 -6.16 6.94 -6.79
CA ARG A 28 -6.95 5.70 -6.77
C ARG A 28 -6.06 4.46 -6.69
N ARG A 29 -4.96 4.43 -7.46
CA ARG A 29 -3.97 3.34 -7.40
C ARG A 29 -3.31 3.25 -6.03
N ARG A 30 -2.92 4.39 -5.43
CA ARG A 30 -2.35 4.43 -4.08
C ARG A 30 -3.34 3.91 -3.04
N GLN A 31 -4.60 4.33 -3.09
CA GLN A 31 -5.65 3.84 -2.19
C GLN A 31 -5.87 2.34 -2.34
N MET A 32 -5.90 1.82 -3.57
CA MET A 32 -6.08 0.40 -3.83
C MET A 32 -4.87 -0.43 -3.35
N ALA A 33 -3.65 0.09 -3.51
CA ALA A 33 -2.44 -0.53 -2.97
C ALA A 33 -2.45 -0.58 -1.43
N VAL A 34 -2.89 0.50 -0.77
CA VAL A 34 -3.06 0.53 0.69
C VAL A 34 -4.11 -0.46 1.14
N LEU A 35 -5.26 -0.52 0.46
CA LEU A 35 -6.32 -1.48 0.77
C LEU A 35 -5.83 -2.93 0.65
N LEU A 36 -5.07 -3.22 -0.41
CA LEU A 36 -4.46 -4.53 -0.63
C LEU A 36 -3.46 -4.88 0.48
N ALA A 37 -2.62 -3.94 0.89
CA ALA A 37 -1.67 -4.14 1.98
C ALA A 37 -2.39 -4.43 3.31
N VAL A 38 -3.43 -3.67 3.64
CA VAL A 38 -4.26 -3.89 4.84
C VAL A 38 -4.95 -5.26 4.78
N ALA A 39 -5.53 -5.63 3.64
CA ALA A 39 -6.16 -6.94 3.45
C ALA A 39 -5.15 -8.08 3.64
N GLY A 40 -3.94 -7.95 3.12
CA GLY A 40 -2.86 -8.92 3.32
C GLY A 40 -2.45 -9.08 4.79
N ILE A 41 -2.35 -7.98 5.53
CA ILE A 41 -2.05 -8.00 6.97
C ILE A 41 -3.19 -8.69 7.74
N LEU A 42 -4.45 -8.35 7.45
CA LEU A 42 -5.60 -9.01 8.07
C LEU A 42 -5.61 -10.52 7.81
N LEU A 43 -5.30 -10.92 6.57
CA LEU A 43 -5.26 -12.34 6.20
C LEU A 43 -4.17 -13.10 6.94
N GLN A 44 -2.98 -12.50 7.09
CA GLN A 44 -1.89 -13.08 7.88
C GLN A 44 -2.28 -13.21 9.35
N ALA A 45 -2.87 -12.17 9.95
CA ALA A 45 -3.34 -12.20 11.33
C ALA A 45 -4.40 -13.28 11.56
N ALA A 46 -5.36 -13.42 10.64
CA ALA A 46 -6.37 -14.48 10.69
C ALA A 46 -5.73 -15.88 10.59
N GLY A 47 -4.73 -16.06 9.71
CA GLY A 47 -3.99 -17.31 9.58
C GLY A 47 -3.24 -17.70 10.84
N VAL A 48 -2.60 -16.74 11.52
CA VAL A 48 -1.91 -16.99 12.80
C VAL A 48 -2.89 -17.40 13.89
N LEU A 49 -4.02 -16.70 14.01
CA LEU A 49 -5.07 -17.04 14.97
C LEU A 49 -5.65 -18.43 14.72
N LEU A 50 -5.90 -18.78 13.45
CA LEU A 50 -6.35 -20.11 13.06
C LEU A 50 -5.31 -21.19 13.37
N GLY A 51 -4.02 -20.92 13.12
CA GLY A 51 -2.94 -21.84 13.47
C GLY A 51 -2.86 -22.10 14.97
N LEU A 52 -3.01 -21.07 15.80
CA LEU A 52 -3.07 -21.21 17.26
C LEU A 52 -4.28 -22.03 17.72
N LEU A 53 -5.45 -21.81 17.11
CA LEU A 53 -6.68 -22.53 17.44
C LEU A 53 -6.60 -24.01 17.04
N LEU A 54 -5.96 -24.33 15.91
CA LEU A 54 -5.82 -25.68 15.36
C LEU A 54 -4.61 -26.44 15.90
N TRP A 55 -3.75 -25.80 16.69
CA TRP A 55 -2.58 -26.43 17.32
C TRP A 55 -2.88 -27.74 18.08
N PRO A 56 -3.97 -27.85 18.88
CA PRO A 56 -4.26 -29.08 19.61
C PRO A 56 -4.79 -30.21 18.72
N ASP A 57 -5.50 -29.91 17.64
CA ASP A 57 -6.17 -30.92 16.82
C ASP A 57 -5.31 -31.38 15.63
N VAL A 58 -4.65 -30.45 14.95
CA VAL A 58 -3.91 -30.72 13.69
C VAL A 58 -2.59 -29.93 13.66
N PRO A 59 -1.56 -30.38 14.39
CA PRO A 59 -0.33 -29.61 14.61
C PRO A 59 0.48 -29.35 13.33
N VAL A 60 0.41 -30.24 12.34
CA VAL A 60 1.09 -30.06 11.04
C VAL A 60 0.50 -28.91 10.24
N LEU A 61 -0.84 -28.82 10.21
CA LEU A 61 -1.56 -27.74 9.52
C LEU A 61 -1.36 -26.40 10.25
N ALA A 62 -1.40 -26.44 11.58
CA ALA A 62 -1.12 -25.29 12.43
C ALA A 62 0.29 -24.72 12.19
N ALA A 63 1.31 -25.58 12.12
CA ALA A 63 2.68 -25.16 11.83
C ALA A 63 2.80 -24.52 10.44
N ALA A 64 2.14 -25.06 9.42
CA ALA A 64 2.13 -24.47 8.08
C ALA A 64 1.48 -23.08 8.06
N LEU A 65 0.35 -22.91 8.77
CA LEU A 65 -0.35 -21.63 8.91
C LEU A 65 0.46 -20.58 9.67
N LEU A 66 1.34 -20.99 10.59
CA LEU A 66 2.24 -20.09 11.31
C LEU A 66 3.51 -19.75 10.52
N LEU A 67 4.01 -20.67 9.69
CA LEU A 67 5.20 -20.45 8.87
C LEU A 67 4.91 -19.59 7.64
N TYR A 68 3.71 -19.70 7.06
CA TYR A 68 3.32 -18.96 5.86
C TYR A 68 3.40 -17.43 6.02
N PRO A 69 2.91 -16.80 7.12
CA PRO A 69 3.06 -15.36 7.36
C PRO A 69 4.51 -14.88 7.36
N LEU A 70 5.46 -15.68 7.86
CA LEU A 70 6.89 -15.34 7.86
C LEU A 70 7.43 -15.22 6.43
N LEU A 71 7.12 -16.20 5.59
CA LEU A 71 7.50 -16.22 4.17
C LEU A 71 6.82 -15.08 3.40
N ALA A 72 5.53 -14.85 3.67
CA ALA A 72 4.77 -13.78 3.05
C ALA A 72 5.30 -12.38 3.43
N ALA A 73 5.67 -12.17 4.70
CA ALA A 73 6.27 -10.93 5.17
C ALA A 73 7.66 -10.69 4.57
N ALA A 74 8.49 -11.73 4.47
CA ALA A 74 9.81 -11.63 3.82
C ALA A 74 9.69 -11.31 2.33
N GLY A 75 8.78 -11.98 1.60
CA GLY A 75 8.52 -11.72 0.19
C GLY A 75 7.92 -10.33 -0.04
N GLY A 76 6.91 -9.93 0.74
CA GLY A 76 6.31 -8.60 0.64
C GLY A 76 7.29 -7.48 0.97
N GLY A 77 8.10 -7.66 2.02
CA GLY A 77 9.10 -6.69 2.46
C GLY A 77 10.20 -6.46 1.41
N THR A 78 10.73 -7.53 0.82
CA THR A 78 11.76 -7.41 -0.24
C THR A 78 11.24 -6.68 -1.47
N ILE A 79 10.01 -6.98 -1.92
CA ILE A 79 9.38 -6.27 -3.05
C ILE A 79 9.18 -4.78 -2.71
N ALA A 80 8.71 -4.47 -1.50
CA ALA A 80 8.51 -3.08 -1.07
C ALA A 80 9.83 -2.29 -1.04
N ILE A 81 10.92 -2.88 -0.54
CA ILE A 81 12.24 -2.25 -0.49
C ILE A 81 12.77 -1.99 -1.91
N VAL A 82 12.68 -2.99 -2.80
CA VAL A 82 13.14 -2.83 -4.20
C VAL A 82 12.34 -1.75 -4.91
N TYR A 83 11.03 -1.67 -4.68
CA TYR A 83 10.18 -0.65 -5.29
C TYR A 83 10.49 0.76 -4.74
N ALA A 84 10.69 0.89 -3.43
CA ALA A 84 11.10 2.15 -2.81
C ALA A 84 12.48 2.62 -3.31
N GLN A 85 13.45 1.72 -3.43
CA GLN A 85 14.76 2.05 -4.00
C GLN A 85 14.68 2.46 -5.47
N LYS A 86 13.76 1.85 -6.24
CA LYS A 86 13.55 2.20 -7.64
C LYS A 86 12.93 3.59 -7.80
N GLU A 87 12.01 4.00 -6.93
CA GLU A 87 11.46 5.37 -6.92
C GLU A 87 12.51 6.42 -6.51
N VAL A 88 13.46 6.10 -5.63
CA VAL A 88 14.52 7.05 -5.22
C VAL A 88 15.56 7.28 -6.33
N ARG A 89 15.70 6.35 -7.29
CA ARG A 89 16.70 6.40 -8.36
C ARG A 89 16.17 6.95 -9.70
N ALA A 90 14.87 7.22 -9.80
CA ALA A 90 14.19 7.69 -11.01
C ALA A 90 13.86 9.18 -10.92
#